data_AF-A0A5C8LF92-F1
#
_entry.id   AF-A0A5C8LF92-F1
#
_cell.length_a   1.000
_cell.length_b   1.000
_cell.length_c   1.000
_cell.angle_alpha   90.00
_cell.angle_beta   90.00
_cell.angle_gamma   90.00
#
_symmetry.space_group_name_H-M   'P 1'
#
loop_
_entity.id
_entity.type
_entity.pdbx_description
1 polymer ?
#
loop_
_entity_poly.entity_id
_entity_poly.type
_entity_poly.pdbx_seq_one_letter_code
_entity_poly.pdbx_strand_id
1 'polypeptide(L)'
;MQFQDVNEIYYPPEFEVKVFSTVRLFIKLDKNLTRYDERNLPDFIINWTYHNKSKKVKPFSLIEFIPMQQGFEAGIKLVRIDNEKDVLKLFCKDILDIFNCEKTLILEWNIKLLG
;
A
#
# COMPACT_ATOMS: atom_id res chain seq x y z
N MET A 1 16.66 -9.25 15.48
CA MET A 1 15.77 -9.41 14.31
C MET A 1 15.20 -8.04 14.04
N GLN A 2 15.39 -7.48 12.84
CA GLN A 2 15.10 -6.07 12.58
C GLN A 2 13.78 -5.97 11.82
N PHE A 3 12.75 -5.45 12.49
CA PHE A 3 11.50 -5.05 11.85
C PHE A 3 11.70 -3.65 11.26
N GLN A 4 11.22 -3.42 10.05
CA GLN A 4 11.27 -2.09 9.44
C GLN A 4 10.14 -1.23 10.01
N ASP A 5 10.45 0.02 10.36
CA ASP A 5 9.45 1.01 10.75
C ASP A 5 8.96 1.75 9.51
N VAL A 6 7.65 1.98 9.40
CA VAL A 6 7.07 2.70 8.25
C VAL A 6 7.67 4.09 8.08
N ASN A 7 8.09 4.75 9.17
CA ASN A 7 8.70 6.07 9.12
C ASN A 7 10.13 6.07 8.54
N GLU A 8 10.77 4.91 8.40
CA GLU A 8 12.09 4.77 7.79
C GLU A 8 12.01 4.59 6.26
N ILE A 9 10.88 4.08 5.77
CA ILE A 9 10.70 3.69 4.36
C ILE A 9 9.65 4.52 3.62
N TYR A 10 8.64 5.02 4.32
CA TYR A 10 7.57 5.83 3.74
C TYR A 10 7.94 7.30 3.78
N TYR A 11 8.08 7.85 2.59
CA TYR A 11 8.16 9.29 2.39
C TYR A 11 6.78 9.77 1.91
N PRO A 12 6.13 10.69 2.64
CA PRO A 12 4.88 11.27 2.19
C PRO A 12 5.03 11.81 0.77
N PRO A 13 4.08 11.54 -0.13
CA PRO A 13 4.16 12.06 -1.49
C PRO A 13 4.14 13.59 -1.49
N GLU A 14 4.92 14.21 -2.37
CA GLU A 14 4.96 15.68 -2.56
C GLU A 14 3.68 16.23 -3.24
N PHE A 15 2.75 15.35 -3.59
CA PHE A 15 1.49 15.70 -4.24
C PHE A 15 0.30 15.58 -3.28
N GLU A 16 -0.69 16.45 -3.47
CA GLU A 16 -1.95 16.36 -2.77
C GLU A 16 -2.79 15.21 -3.32
N VAL A 17 -3.16 14.26 -2.47
CA VAL A 17 -4.01 13.13 -2.87
C VAL A 17 -5.47 13.47 -2.67
N LYS A 18 -6.23 13.60 -3.78
CA LYS A 18 -7.65 13.98 -3.77
C LYS A 18 -8.55 12.77 -4.01
N VAL A 19 -9.84 12.92 -3.72
CA VAL A 19 -10.84 11.93 -4.16
C VAL A 19 -10.77 11.80 -5.68
N PHE A 20 -10.84 10.56 -6.15
CA PHE A 20 -10.69 10.12 -7.53
C PHE A 20 -9.27 10.20 -8.11
N SER A 21 -8.28 10.70 -7.36
CA SER A 21 -6.88 10.56 -7.73
C SER A 21 -6.49 9.09 -7.85
N THR A 22 -5.69 8.79 -8.86
CA THR A 22 -5.07 7.48 -9.01
C THR A 22 -3.62 7.58 -8.58
N VAL A 23 -3.16 6.67 -7.75
CA VAL A 23 -1.75 6.53 -7.39
C VAL A 23 -1.22 5.19 -7.87
N ARG A 24 0.01 5.16 -8.33
CA ARG A 24 0.76 3.92 -8.55
C ARG A 24 1.70 3.72 -7.37
N LEU A 25 1.52 2.59 -6.69
CA LEU A 25 2.40 2.09 -5.65
C LEU A 25 3.36 1.08 -6.26
N PHE A 26 4.65 1.27 -6.06
CA PHE A 26 5.70 0.33 -6.40
C PHE A 26 6.40 -0.11 -5.11
N ILE A 27 6.51 -1.41 -4.90
CA ILE A 27 7.22 -2.01 -3.77
C ILE A 27 8.20 -3.03 -4.30
N LYS A 28 9.47 -2.87 -3.92
CA LYS A 28 10.53 -3.85 -4.17
C LYS A 28 10.89 -4.56 -2.88
N LEU A 29 11.03 -5.87 -2.94
CA LEU A 29 11.31 -6.74 -1.81
C LEU A 29 12.72 -7.34 -1.91
N ASP A 30 13.28 -7.78 -0.77
CA ASP A 30 14.55 -8.51 -0.72
C ASP A 30 14.45 -9.96 -1.22
N LYS A 31 13.22 -10.44 -1.40
CA LYS A 31 12.88 -11.79 -1.83
C LYS A 31 11.76 -11.76 -2.86
N ASN A 32 11.55 -12.90 -3.52
CA ASN A 32 10.47 -13.02 -4.47
C ASN A 32 9.12 -13.11 -3.78
N LEU A 33 8.07 -12.59 -4.42
CA LEU A 33 6.71 -12.89 -4.02
C LEU A 33 6.46 -14.40 -4.12
N THR A 34 5.80 -14.94 -3.12
CA THR A 34 5.29 -16.31 -3.17
C THR A 34 3.99 -16.33 -3.98
N ARG A 35 3.58 -17.53 -4.43
CA ARG A 35 2.26 -17.72 -5.05
C ARG A 35 1.09 -17.37 -4.12
N TYR A 36 1.32 -17.41 -2.81
CA TYR A 36 0.33 -16.97 -1.84
C TYR A 36 0.20 -15.45 -1.90
N ASP A 37 1.30 -14.71 -1.91
CA ASP A 37 1.29 -13.25 -1.93
C ASP A 37 0.68 -12.72 -3.22
N GLU A 38 1.09 -13.26 -4.37
CA GLU A 38 0.54 -12.89 -5.67
C GLU A 38 -0.98 -13.07 -5.75
N ARG A 39 -1.52 -14.07 -5.04
CA ARG A 39 -2.95 -14.35 -4.98
C ARG A 39 -3.69 -13.46 -3.99
N ASN A 40 -3.12 -13.22 -2.81
CA ASN A 40 -3.85 -12.61 -1.69
C ASN A 40 -3.61 -11.10 -1.57
N LEU A 41 -2.48 -10.56 -2.03
CA LEU A 41 -2.22 -9.11 -2.00
C LEU A 41 -3.25 -8.31 -2.79
N PRO A 42 -3.67 -8.69 -4.02
CA PRO A 42 -4.73 -7.98 -4.71
C PRO A 42 -6.03 -7.94 -3.91
N ASP A 43 -6.44 -9.08 -3.33
CA ASP A 43 -7.65 -9.20 -2.53
C ASP A 43 -7.57 -8.38 -1.24
N PHE A 44 -6.40 -8.34 -0.60
CA PHE A 44 -6.13 -7.48 0.55
C PHE A 44 -6.30 -6.00 0.16
N ILE A 45 -5.66 -5.55 -0.92
CA ILE A 45 -5.74 -4.15 -1.37
C ILE A 45 -7.19 -3.77 -1.75
N ILE A 46 -7.90 -4.66 -2.46
CA ILE A 46 -9.30 -4.46 -2.82
C ILE A 46 -10.17 -4.34 -1.58
N ASN A 47 -9.92 -5.12 -0.54
CA ASN A 47 -10.77 -5.18 0.65
C ASN A 47 -10.24 -4.35 1.82
N TRP A 48 -9.16 -3.60 1.62
CA TRP A 48 -8.55 -2.82 2.67
C TRP A 48 -9.54 -1.76 3.18
N THR A 49 -9.70 -1.74 4.49
CA THR A 49 -10.53 -0.77 5.20
C THR A 49 -9.84 -0.34 6.46
N TYR A 50 -10.08 0.90 6.87
CA TYR A 50 -9.65 1.38 8.17
C TYR A 50 -10.85 1.85 8.99
N HIS A 51 -10.67 1.90 10.31
CA HIS A 51 -11.67 2.41 11.22
C HIS A 51 -11.54 3.93 11.37
N ASN A 52 -12.64 4.64 11.11
CA ASN A 52 -12.80 6.04 11.48
C ASN A 52 -13.98 6.17 12.45
N LYS A 53 -13.68 6.53 13.70
CA LYS A 53 -14.62 6.52 14.83
C LYS A 53 -15.27 5.13 14.91
N SER A 54 -16.55 5.01 14.55
CA SER A 54 -17.31 3.75 14.58
C SER A 54 -17.64 3.19 13.20
N LYS A 55 -17.10 3.75 12.11
CA LYS A 55 -17.38 3.33 10.74
C LYS A 55 -16.15 2.71 10.09
N LYS A 56 -16.35 1.63 9.33
CA LYS A 56 -15.35 1.11 8.40
C LYS A 56 -15.38 1.94 7.12
N VAL A 57 -14.23 2.47 6.73
CA VAL A 57 -14.05 3.25 5.52
C VAL A 57 -13.24 2.40 4.54
N LYS A 58 -13.74 2.28 3.32
CA LYS A 58 -13.02 1.73 2.16
C LYS A 58 -12.54 2.91 1.32
N PRO A 59 -11.27 3.34 1.44
CA PRO A 59 -10.79 4.55 0.78
C PRO A 59 -10.29 4.29 -0.63
N PHE A 60 -10.06 3.03 -1.00
CA PHE A 60 -9.41 2.66 -2.24
C PHE A 60 -10.25 1.69 -3.07
N SER A 61 -10.00 1.74 -4.38
CA SER A 61 -10.29 0.66 -5.31
C SER A 61 -8.99 0.31 -6.05
N LEU A 62 -8.72 -0.98 -6.20
CA LEU A 62 -7.62 -1.47 -7.03
C LEU A 62 -8.01 -1.34 -8.50
N ILE A 63 -7.15 -0.70 -9.30
CA ILE A 63 -7.28 -0.61 -10.76
C ILE A 63 -6.51 -1.76 -11.41
N GLU A 64 -5.26 -1.96 -10.98
CA GLU A 64 -4.36 -2.97 -11.53
C GLU A 64 -3.43 -3.47 -10.43
N PHE A 65 -3.02 -4.73 -10.54
CA PHE A 65 -1.96 -5.32 -9.75
C PHE A 65 -1.06 -6.13 -10.68
N ILE A 66 0.23 -5.84 -10.63
CA ILE A 66 1.24 -6.43 -11.49
C ILE A 66 2.28 -7.07 -10.57
N PRO A 67 2.24 -8.39 -10.37
CA PRO A 67 3.29 -9.07 -9.63
C PRO A 67 4.60 -8.97 -10.42
N MET A 68 5.70 -8.79 -9.71
CA MET A 68 7.05 -8.75 -10.25
C MET A 68 7.89 -9.79 -9.52
N GLN A 69 9.06 -10.13 -10.09
CA GLN A 69 9.93 -11.14 -9.48
C GLN A 69 10.25 -10.82 -8.02
N GLN A 70 10.52 -9.55 -7.68
CA GLN A 70 10.91 -9.10 -6.34
C GLN A 70 10.02 -7.95 -5.85
N GLY A 71 8.72 -8.18 -5.84
CA GLY A 71 7.74 -7.20 -5.36
C GLY A 71 6.58 -7.01 -6.34
N PHE A 72 5.98 -5.83 -6.37
CA PHE A 72 4.81 -5.58 -7.21
C PHE A 72 4.59 -4.10 -7.52
N GLU A 73 3.75 -3.87 -8.53
CA GLU A 73 3.09 -2.59 -8.76
C GLU A 73 1.59 -2.72 -8.52
N ALA A 74 0.99 -1.69 -7.92
CA ALA A 74 -0.44 -1.59 -7.75
C ALA A 74 -0.92 -0.19 -8.15
N GLY A 75 -1.87 -0.12 -9.09
CA GLY A 75 -2.63 1.08 -9.39
C GLY A 75 -3.83 1.18 -8.46
N ILE A 76 -3.91 2.23 -7.68
CA ILE A 76 -4.91 2.41 -6.63
C ILE A 76 -5.62 3.72 -6.85
N LYS A 77 -6.94 3.68 -6.98
CA LYS A 77 -7.78 4.89 -7.05
C LYS A 77 -8.34 5.21 -5.68
N LEU A 78 -8.17 6.46 -5.24
CA LEU A 78 -8.80 6.95 -4.03
C LEU A 78 -10.27 7.23 -4.32
N VAL A 79 -11.16 6.56 -3.61
CA VAL A 79 -12.61 6.75 -3.71
C VAL A 79 -13.17 7.52 -2.51
N ARG A 80 -12.45 7.53 -1.38
CA ARG A 80 -12.78 8.32 -0.19
C ARG A 80 -11.49 8.76 0.49
N ILE A 81 -11.46 10.01 0.95
CA ILE A 81 -10.36 10.54 1.76
C ILE A 81 -10.89 10.99 3.12
N ASP A 82 -10.00 11.03 4.09
CA ASP A 82 -10.23 11.61 5.41
C ASP A 82 -9.17 12.67 5.62
N ASN A 83 -9.58 13.94 5.69
CA ASN A 83 -8.66 15.08 5.72
C ASN A 83 -7.82 15.14 7.00
N GLU A 84 -8.20 14.38 8.03
CA GLU A 84 -7.47 14.32 9.32
C GLU A 84 -6.43 13.18 9.35
N LYS A 85 -6.41 12.28 8.37
CA LYS A 85 -5.54 11.10 8.37
C LYS A 85 -4.81 10.95 7.04
N ASP A 86 -3.51 10.67 7.12
CA ASP A 86 -2.77 10.18 5.97
C ASP A 86 -3.16 8.70 5.71
N VAL A 87 -4.27 8.53 4.99
CA VAL A 87 -4.85 7.22 4.68
C VAL A 87 -3.87 6.37 3.87
N LEU A 88 -3.05 7.00 3.04
CA LEU A 88 -2.04 6.31 2.26
C LEU A 88 -0.96 5.76 3.20
N LYS A 89 -0.45 6.56 4.15
CA LYS A 89 0.50 6.09 5.17
C LYS A 89 -0.05 4.91 5.98
N LEU A 90 -1.33 4.95 6.39
CA LEU A 90 -1.96 3.85 7.13
C LEU A 90 -1.96 2.55 6.32
N PHE A 91 -2.31 2.64 5.04
CA PHE A 91 -2.27 1.49 4.15
C PHE A 91 -0.86 0.98 3.88
N CYS A 92 0.10 1.89 3.71
CA CYS A 92 1.50 1.53 3.56
C CYS A 92 2.02 0.78 4.79
N LYS A 93 1.60 1.23 5.99
CA LYS A 93 1.92 0.57 7.25
C LYS A 93 1.34 -0.85 7.31
N ASP A 94 0.08 -1.05 6.94
CA ASP A 94 -0.52 -2.38 6.99
C ASP A 94 0.14 -3.35 5.98
N ILE A 95 0.56 -2.87 4.80
CA ILE A 95 1.37 -3.65 3.86
C ILE A 95 2.74 -4.00 4.46
N LEU A 96 3.40 -3.03 5.08
CA LEU A 96 4.67 -3.27 5.74
C LEU A 96 4.55 -4.32 6.85
N ASP A 97 3.47 -4.26 7.63
CA ASP A 97 3.21 -5.22 8.71
C ASP A 97 3.03 -6.65 8.18
N ILE A 98 2.42 -6.84 7.01
CA ILE A 98 2.35 -8.15 6.32
C ILE A 98 3.76 -8.68 6.05
N PHE A 99 4.62 -7.89 5.37
CA PHE A 99 5.96 -8.34 5.01
C PHE A 99 6.89 -8.50 6.24
N ASN A 100 6.72 -7.65 7.24
CA ASN A 100 7.40 -7.78 8.54
C ASN A 100 7.06 -9.12 9.22
N CYS A 101 5.79 -9.54 9.20
CA CYS A 101 5.38 -10.84 9.75
C CYS A 101 6.04 -12.02 9.02
N GLU A 102 6.23 -11.88 7.71
CA GLU A 102 6.89 -12.88 6.86
C GLU A 102 8.42 -12.81 6.86
N LYS A 103 8.98 -11.80 7.55
CA LYS A 103 10.43 -11.53 7.59
C LYS A 103 10.98 -11.26 6.18
N THR A 104 10.23 -10.48 5.41
CA THR A 104 10.59 -9.98 4.08
C THR A 104 10.84 -8.48 4.21
N LEU A 105 11.96 -8.01 3.67
CA LEU A 105 12.33 -6.60 3.74
C LEU A 105 11.86 -5.87 2.49
N ILE A 106 11.33 -4.66 2.67
CA ILE A 106 11.09 -3.71 1.59
C ILE A 106 12.39 -2.96 1.31
N LEU A 107 12.92 -3.11 0.10
CA LEU A 107 14.14 -2.46 -0.37
C LEU A 107 13.86 -1.09 -1.00
N GLU A 108 12.73 -0.95 -1.67
CA GLU A 108 12.34 0.28 -2.37
C GLU A 108 10.83 0.46 -2.27
N TRP A 109 10.42 1.69 -1.97
CA TRP A 109 9.02 2.09 -1.89
C TRP A 109 8.85 3.37 -2.69
N ASN A 110 7.94 3.37 -3.67
CA ASN A 110 7.66 4.57 -4.47
C ASN A 110 6.16 4.75 -4.70
N ILE A 111 5.68 5.98 -4.57
CA ILE A 111 4.29 6.34 -4.83
C ILE A 111 4.28 7.49 -5.83
N LYS A 112 3.55 7.31 -6.94
CA LYS A 112 3.39 8.34 -7.98
C LYS A 112 1.92 8.63 -8.22
N LEU A 113 1.57 9.91 -8.40
CA LEU A 113 0.25 10.30 -8.89
C LEU A 113 0.15 9.96 -10.39
N LEU A 114 -0.91 9.25 -10.77
CA LEU A 114 -1.33 9.08 -12.14
C LEU A 114 -2.46 10.09 -12.41
N GLY A 115 -2.24 10.96 -13.40
CA GLY A 115 -3.07 12.13 -13.70
C GLY A 115 -4.56 11.88 -13.86
#